data_AF-A0A098VRE5-F1
#
_entry.id   AF-A0A098VRE5-F1
#
_cell.length_a   1.000
_cell.length_b   1.000
_cell.length_c   1.000
_cell.angle_alpha   90.00
_cell.angle_beta   90.00
_cell.angle_gamma   90.00
#
_symmetry.space_group_name_H-M   'P 1'
#
loop_
_entity.id
_entity.type
_entity.pdbx_description
1 polymer ?
#
loop_
_entity_poly.entity_id
_entity_poly.type
_entity_poly.pdbx_seq_one_letter_code
_entity_poly.pdbx_strand_id
1 'polypeptide(L)'
;MANNELYCEICQVQSTNLSAHYDHIHSRRHQKATGIVHKIERSTLAQVLAKLEELKQEHLEIMSGNNGEPAHQHISFTERLEQESKNRREERKRKKMTIKEDPVLEHVEPGMLDSGFDFGSFSSSKRN
;
A
#
# COMPACT_ATOMS: atom_id res chain seq x y z
N MET A 1 -13.54 21.66 25.99
CA MET A 1 -13.66 20.51 25.08
C MET A 1 -15.11 20.43 24.68
N ALA A 2 -15.42 20.56 23.38
CA ALA A 2 -16.80 20.50 22.92
C ALA A 2 -17.29 19.06 23.07
N ASN A 3 -18.12 18.81 24.08
CA ASN A 3 -18.86 17.56 24.19
C ASN A 3 -19.93 17.61 23.09
N ASN A 4 -19.57 17.18 21.89
CA ASN A 4 -20.54 16.93 20.84
C ASN A 4 -21.35 15.71 21.27
N GLU A 5 -22.45 15.97 21.96
CA GLU A 5 -23.43 14.96 22.33
C GLU A 5 -24.09 14.43 21.05
N LEU A 6 -23.76 13.20 20.69
CA LEU A 6 -24.28 12.56 19.48
C LEU A 6 -25.50 11.73 19.84
N TYR A 7 -26.63 12.03 19.24
CA TYR A 7 -27.90 11.39 19.52
C TYR A 7 -28.32 10.48 18.36
N CYS A 8 -28.76 9.26 18.68
CA CYS A 8 -29.37 8.37 17.71
C CYS A 8 -30.89 8.42 17.85
N GLU A 9 -31.59 8.91 16.80
CA GLU A 9 -33.06 9.05 16.80
C GLU A 9 -33.79 7.70 16.82
N ILE A 10 -33.22 6.68 16.17
CA ILE A 10 -33.85 5.35 16.04
C ILE A 10 -33.87 4.62 17.38
N CYS A 11 -32.74 4.65 18.09
CA CYS A 11 -32.59 3.97 19.38
C CYS A 11 -32.91 4.88 20.57
N GLN A 12 -33.06 6.19 20.33
CA GLN A 12 -33.23 7.23 21.34
C GLN A 12 -32.12 7.23 22.39
N VAL A 13 -30.87 6.97 21.97
CA VAL A 13 -29.69 6.88 22.84
C VAL A 13 -28.74 8.04 22.56
N GLN A 14 -28.26 8.67 23.63
CA GLN A 14 -27.21 9.68 23.60
C GLN A 14 -25.85 9.02 23.81
N SER A 15 -24.89 9.35 22.96
CA SER A 15 -23.52 8.85 23.00
C SER A 15 -22.57 9.98 23.39
N THR A 16 -21.63 9.67 24.29
CA THR A 16 -20.66 10.63 24.84
C THR A 16 -19.51 10.95 23.89
N ASN A 17 -19.19 10.04 22.97
CA ASN A 17 -18.07 10.14 22.05
C ASN A 17 -18.48 9.74 20.63
N LEU A 18 -17.79 10.27 19.62
CA LEU A 18 -17.98 9.89 18.21
C LEU A 18 -17.72 8.40 17.96
N SER A 19 -16.66 7.83 18.56
CA SER A 19 -16.39 6.39 18.41
C SER A 19 -17.53 5.54 18.96
N ALA A 20 -18.04 5.89 20.15
CA ALA A 20 -19.14 5.15 20.76
C ALA A 20 -20.44 5.27 19.94
N HIS A 21 -20.68 6.43 19.32
CA HIS A 21 -21.80 6.63 18.41
C HIS A 21 -21.65 5.81 17.12
N TYR A 22 -20.44 5.74 16.56
CA TYR A 22 -20.14 4.91 15.39
C TYR A 22 -20.36 3.43 15.72
N ASP A 23 -19.87 2.94 16.85
CA ASP A 23 -20.08 1.56 17.30
C ASP A 23 -21.57 1.26 17.55
N HIS A 24 -22.33 2.25 18.05
CA HIS A 24 -23.77 2.14 18.20
C HIS A 24 -24.48 1.93 16.86
N ILE A 25 -24.18 2.76 15.84
CA ILE A 25 -24.79 2.66 14.50
C ILE A 25 -24.47 1.31 13.85
N HIS A 26 -23.24 0.81 14.02
CA HIS A 26 -22.81 -0.47 13.45
C HIS A 26 -23.21 -1.68 14.31
N SER A 27 -23.84 -1.47 15.47
CA SER A 27 -24.29 -2.55 16.32
C SER A 27 -25.45 -3.32 15.66
N ARG A 28 -25.47 -4.65 15.85
CA ARG A 28 -26.57 -5.50 15.35
C ARG A 28 -27.93 -5.08 15.89
N ARG A 29 -27.99 -4.45 17.08
CA ARG A 29 -29.23 -3.96 17.67
C ARG A 29 -29.78 -2.77 16.89
N HIS A 30 -28.93 -1.81 16.55
CA HIS A 30 -29.31 -0.66 15.74
C HIS A 30 -29.71 -1.10 14.32
N GLN A 31 -28.92 -1.95 13.68
CA GLN A 31 -29.22 -2.48 12.33
C GLN A 31 -30.54 -3.26 12.27
N LYS A 32 -30.89 -3.99 13.34
CA LYS A 32 -32.21 -4.65 13.43
C LYS A 32 -33.35 -3.64 13.55
N ALA A 33 -33.15 -2.55 14.29
CA ALA A 33 -34.15 -1.50 14.48
C ALA A 33 -34.42 -0.73 13.18
N THR A 34 -33.42 -0.55 12.31
CA THR A 34 -33.59 0.05 10.99
C THR A 34 -34.19 -0.90 9.95
N GLY A 35 -34.30 -2.20 10.25
CA GLY A 35 -34.82 -3.20 9.33
C GLY A 35 -33.87 -3.56 8.18
N ILE A 36 -32.63 -3.06 8.19
CA ILE A 36 -31.64 -3.36 7.15
C ILE A 36 -30.81 -4.57 7.57
N VAL A 37 -30.98 -5.68 6.85
CA VAL A 37 -30.06 -6.82 6.93
C VAL A 37 -28.98 -6.66 5.85
N HIS A 38 -27.76 -6.34 6.27
CA HIS A 38 -26.61 -6.36 5.37
C HIS A 38 -26.25 -7.81 5.03
N LYS A 39 -26.75 -8.31 3.90
CA LYS A 39 -26.32 -9.58 3.33
C LYS A 39 -25.09 -9.34 2.47
N ILE A 40 -23.95 -9.89 2.88
CA ILE A 40 -22.70 -9.83 2.10
C ILE A 40 -22.66 -11.04 1.18
N GLU A 41 -22.70 -10.81 -0.13
CA GLU A 41 -22.47 -11.85 -1.13
C GLU A 41 -21.01 -11.80 -1.61
N ARG A 42 -20.47 -12.96 -2.01
CA ARG A 42 -19.11 -13.02 -2.55
C ARG A 42 -19.11 -12.50 -3.98
N SER A 43 -18.28 -11.50 -4.26
CA SER A 43 -18.14 -10.94 -5.59
C SER A 43 -17.51 -11.96 -6.55
N THR A 44 -17.99 -11.98 -7.79
CA THR A 44 -17.38 -12.71 -8.90
C THR A 44 -16.22 -11.91 -9.51
N LEU A 45 -15.33 -12.58 -10.26
CA LEU A 45 -14.20 -11.91 -10.92
C LEU A 45 -14.66 -10.79 -11.86
N ALA A 46 -15.72 -11.03 -12.63
CA ALA A 46 -16.28 -10.04 -13.56
C ALA A 46 -16.78 -8.78 -12.82
N GLN A 47 -17.45 -8.95 -11.67
CA GLN A 47 -17.92 -7.82 -10.84
C GLN A 47 -16.76 -7.01 -10.27
N VAL A 48 -15.67 -7.67 -9.88
CA VAL A 48 -14.47 -6.98 -9.37
C VAL A 48 -13.80 -6.18 -10.47
N LEU A 49 -13.66 -6.74 -11.68
CA LEU A 49 -13.07 -6.03 -12.82
C LEU A 49 -13.89 -4.78 -13.20
N ALA A 50 -15.21 -4.93 -13.33
CA ALA A 50 -16.09 -3.80 -13.62
C ALA A 50 -15.98 -2.71 -12.54
N LYS A 51 -15.97 -3.09 -11.25
CA LYS A 51 -15.88 -2.09 -10.18
C LYS A 51 -14.52 -1.39 -10.12
N LEU A 52 -13.45 -2.09 -10.46
CA LEU A 52 -12.12 -1.48 -10.55
C LEU A 52 -12.03 -0.48 -11.71
N GLU A 53 -12.69 -0.73 -12.84
CA GLU A 53 -12.76 0.21 -13.95
C GLU A 53 -13.55 1.47 -13.58
N GLU A 54 -14.71 1.31 -12.93
CA GLU A 54 -15.50 2.43 -12.40
C GLU A 54 -14.68 3.29 -11.42
N LEU A 55 -14.02 2.66 -10.44
CA LEU A 55 -13.21 3.40 -9.46
C LEU A 55 -12.03 4.14 -10.10
N LYS A 56 -11.43 3.59 -11.16
CA LYS A 56 -10.39 4.29 -11.91
C LYS A 56 -10.93 5.53 -12.62
N GLN A 57 -12.13 5.45 -13.19
CA GLN A 57 -12.79 6.57 -13.85
C GLN A 57 -13.18 7.65 -12.85
N GLU A 58 -13.85 7.29 -11.75
CA GLU A 58 -14.19 8.21 -10.65
C GLU A 58 -12.94 8.91 -10.10
N HIS A 59 -11.84 8.15 -9.91
CA HIS A 59 -10.57 8.71 -9.45
C HIS A 59 -9.98 9.70 -10.46
N LEU A 60 -10.02 9.40 -11.76
CA LEU A 60 -9.58 10.31 -12.82
C LEU A 60 -10.45 11.58 -12.86
N GLU A 61 -11.75 11.47 -12.66
CA GLU A 61 -12.67 12.61 -12.62
C GLU A 61 -12.41 13.53 -11.41
N ILE A 62 -12.25 12.95 -10.21
CA ILE A 62 -11.91 13.69 -8.99
C ILE A 62 -10.54 14.38 -9.14
N MET A 63 -9.56 13.67 -9.70
CA MET A 63 -8.22 14.24 -9.98
C MET A 63 -8.26 15.31 -11.07
N SER A 64 -9.16 15.22 -12.04
CA SER A 64 -9.31 16.24 -13.08
C SER A 64 -10.06 17.48 -12.56
N GLY A 65 -10.93 17.32 -11.55
CA GLY A 65 -11.67 18.42 -10.92
C GLY A 65 -10.85 19.20 -9.89
N ASN A 66 -9.88 18.56 -9.25
CA ASN A 66 -8.93 19.22 -8.35
C ASN A 66 -7.64 19.53 -9.13
N ASN A 67 -7.31 20.82 -9.31
CA ASN A 67 -6.04 21.26 -9.90
C ASN A 67 -4.82 20.76 -9.10
N GLY A 68 -4.40 19.52 -9.30
CA GLY A 68 -3.32 18.88 -8.57
C GLY A 68 -2.83 17.62 -9.26
N GLU A 69 -1.94 17.84 -10.23
CA GLU A 69 -1.11 16.89 -11.00
C GLU A 69 -1.79 15.67 -11.66
N PRO A 70 -1.68 15.51 -12.99
CA PRO A 70 -2.31 14.40 -13.69
C PRO A 70 -1.69 13.07 -13.26
N ALA A 71 -2.54 12.07 -13.00
CA ALA A 71 -2.14 10.68 -12.69
C ALA A 71 -1.08 10.10 -13.66
N HIS A 72 -1.01 10.63 -14.89
CA HIS A 72 0.00 10.30 -15.89
C HIS A 72 1.45 10.59 -15.46
N GLN A 73 1.68 11.62 -14.64
CA GLN A 73 3.00 11.92 -14.08
C GLN A 73 3.43 10.86 -13.06
N HIS A 74 2.48 10.31 -12.29
CA HIS A 74 2.80 9.29 -11.29
C HIS A 74 3.15 7.94 -11.94
N ILE A 75 2.43 7.55 -13.00
CA ILE A 75 2.71 6.32 -13.77
C ILE A 75 4.08 6.40 -14.46
N SER A 76 4.35 7.52 -15.14
CA SER A 76 5.64 7.73 -15.81
C SER A 76 6.82 7.85 -14.83
N PHE A 77 6.60 8.38 -13.63
CA PHE A 77 7.62 8.40 -12.57
C PHE A 77 7.95 6.98 -12.08
N THR A 78 6.93 6.14 -11.84
CA THR A 78 7.15 4.75 -11.43
C THR A 78 7.87 3.92 -12.50
N GLU A 79 7.51 4.07 -13.77
CA GLU A 79 8.20 3.38 -14.87
C GLU A 79 9.66 3.81 -15.01
N ARG A 80 9.95 5.12 -14.87
CA ARG A 80 11.32 5.65 -14.88
C ARG A 80 12.16 5.08 -13.74
N LEU A 81 11.62 5.03 -12.53
CA LEU A 81 12.32 4.45 -11.37
C LEU A 81 12.61 2.95 -11.56
N GLU A 82 11.67 2.19 -12.12
CA GLU A 82 11.89 0.78 -12.42
C GLU A 82 13.01 0.59 -13.45
N GLN A 83 13.01 1.41 -14.51
CA GLN A 83 13.98 1.32 -15.59
C GLN A 83 15.39 1.73 -15.12
N GLU A 84 15.49 2.77 -14.30
CA GLU A 84 16.74 3.18 -13.65
C GLU A 84 17.25 2.11 -12.68
N SER A 85 16.35 1.46 -11.93
CA SER A 85 16.73 0.34 -11.05
C SER A 85 17.28 -0.86 -11.83
N LYS A 86 16.71 -1.16 -13.01
CA LYS A 86 17.16 -2.23 -13.91
C LYS A 86 18.54 -1.91 -14.48
N ASN A 87 18.71 -0.69 -14.99
CA ASN A 87 20.00 -0.21 -15.52
C ASN A 87 21.09 -0.24 -14.45
N ARG A 88 20.80 0.20 -13.23
CA ARG A 88 21.74 0.15 -12.09
C ARG A 88 22.07 -1.29 -11.67
N ARG A 89 21.13 -2.24 -11.78
CA ARG A 89 21.40 -3.67 -11.53
C ARG A 89 22.31 -4.26 -12.61
N GLU A 90 22.09 -3.90 -13.87
CA GLU A 90 22.92 -4.36 -14.99
C GLU A 90 24.33 -3.79 -14.93
N GLU A 91 24.49 -2.51 -14.63
CA GLU A 91 25.79 -1.86 -14.48
C GLU A 91 26.59 -2.48 -13.32
N ARG A 92 25.93 -2.77 -12.18
CA ARG A 92 26.54 -3.49 -11.06
C ARG A 92 27.00 -4.89 -11.44
N LYS A 93 26.24 -5.60 -12.29
CA LYS A 93 26.63 -6.92 -12.81
C LYS A 93 27.84 -6.81 -13.72
N ARG A 94 27.86 -5.84 -14.65
CA ARG A 94 28.99 -5.62 -15.58
C ARG A 94 30.28 -5.28 -14.82
N LYS A 95 30.23 -4.37 -13.84
CA LYS A 95 31.38 -4.02 -12.99
C LYS A 95 31.92 -5.22 -12.19
N LYS A 96 31.03 -6.12 -11.72
CA LYS A 96 31.45 -7.35 -11.03
C LYS A 96 32.13 -8.37 -11.96
N MET A 97 31.80 -8.37 -13.26
CA MET A 97 32.43 -9.26 -14.24
C MET A 97 33.80 -8.72 -14.65
N THR A 98 33.94 -7.41 -14.85
CA THR A 98 35.25 -6.80 -15.17
C THR A 98 36.25 -6.92 -14.03
N ILE A 99 35.82 -6.77 -12.76
CA ILE A 99 36.68 -6.97 -11.59
C ILE A 99 37.14 -8.43 -11.44
N LYS A 100 36.39 -9.41 -11.97
CA LYS A 100 36.78 -10.82 -11.97
C LYS A 100 37.76 -11.19 -13.08
N GLU A 101 37.88 -10.36 -14.12
CA GLU A 101 38.73 -10.60 -15.30
C GLU A 101 40.10 -9.88 -15.21
N ASP A 102 40.32 -9.01 -14.22
CA ASP A 102 41.64 -8.42 -13.93
C ASP A 102 42.51 -9.38 -13.09
N PRO A 103 43.68 -9.84 -13.58
CA PRO A 103 44.56 -10.76 -12.85
C PRO A 103 45.48 -10.06 -11.83
N VAL A 104 45.03 -8.97 -11.18
CA VAL A 104 45.87 -8.16 -10.24
C VAL A 104 45.27 -8.05 -8.83
N LEU A 105 44.30 -8.91 -8.47
CA LEU A 105 43.75 -9.00 -7.12
C LEU A 105 44.10 -10.33 -6.42
N GLU A 106 45.35 -10.75 -6.50
CA GLU A 106 45.88 -11.89 -5.71
C GLU A 106 46.29 -11.48 -4.27
N HIS A 107 45.72 -10.41 -3.72
CA HIS A 107 45.98 -10.00 -2.33
C HIS A 107 44.75 -9.39 -1.65
N VAL A 108 43.65 -10.15 -1.62
CA VAL A 108 42.67 -10.00 -0.54
C VAL A 108 42.65 -11.33 0.20
N GLU A 109 43.20 -11.31 1.41
CA GLU A 109 43.24 -12.45 2.30
C GLU A 109 41.81 -12.99 2.51
N PRO A 110 41.59 -14.32 2.36
CA PRO A 110 40.26 -14.93 2.46
C PRO A 110 39.56 -14.69 3.82
N GLY A 111 40.26 -14.22 4.84
CA GLY A 111 39.71 -13.91 6.16
C GLY A 111 38.86 -12.63 6.25
N MET A 112 39.05 -11.64 5.36
CA MET A 112 38.27 -10.38 5.44
C MET A 112 36.87 -10.47 4.84
N LEU A 113 36.63 -11.41 3.91
CA LEU A 113 35.30 -11.72 3.37
C LEU A 113 34.46 -12.56 4.35
N ASP A 114 35.13 -13.37 5.19
CA ASP A 114 34.52 -14.19 6.23
C ASP A 114 34.30 -13.43 7.56
N SER A 115 34.89 -12.23 7.68
CA SER A 115 34.77 -11.35 8.86
C SER A 115 33.38 -10.71 9.06
N GLY A 116 32.34 -11.20 8.39
CA GLY A 116 30.94 -10.92 8.77
C GLY A 116 30.40 -9.52 8.48
N PHE A 117 31.11 -8.66 7.74
CA PHE A 117 30.63 -7.33 7.35
C PHE A 117 29.85 -7.30 6.03
N ASP A 118 29.18 -8.40 5.69
CA ASP A 118 28.33 -8.48 4.50
C ASP A 118 26.94 -7.89 4.80
N PHE A 119 26.82 -6.57 4.67
CA PHE A 119 25.59 -5.76 4.83
C PHE A 119 24.46 -6.14 3.85
N GLY A 120 24.62 -7.20 3.06
CA GLY A 120 23.58 -7.79 2.22
C GLY A 120 22.62 -8.75 2.94
N SER A 121 22.94 -9.19 4.16
CA SER A 121 22.15 -10.24 4.86
C SER A 121 20.92 -9.75 5.63
N PHE A 122 20.63 -8.44 5.73
CA PHE A 122 19.57 -7.93 6.62
C PHE A 122 18.17 -7.75 5.98
N SER A 123 17.91 -8.18 4.73
CA SER A 123 16.64 -7.82 4.05
C SER A 123 15.74 -8.98 3.54
N SER A 124 15.84 -10.17 4.13
CA SER A 124 14.83 -11.23 3.90
C SER A 124 14.21 -11.72 5.20
N SER A 125 13.49 -10.84 5.91
CA SER A 125 12.53 -11.27 6.94
C SER A 125 11.18 -11.56 6.27
N LYS A 126 11.00 -12.80 5.81
CA LYS A 126 9.66 -13.37 5.65
C LYS A 126 9.19 -13.74 7.07
N ARG A 127 8.38 -12.86 7.67
CA ARG A 127 7.63 -13.15 8.89
C ARG A 127 6.65 -14.28 8.58
N ASN A 128 6.73 -15.39 9.33
CA ASN A 128 5.62 -16.33 9.47
C ASN A 128 4.44 -15.63 10.16
#